data_AF-A0A7G8FIC1-F1
#
_entry.id   AF-A0A7G8FIC1-F1
#
_cell.length_a   1.000
_cell.length_b   1.000
_cell.length_c   1.000
_cell.angle_alpha   90.00
_cell.angle_beta   90.00
_cell.angle_gamma   90.00
#
_symmetry.space_group_name_H-M   'P 1'
#
loop_
_entity.id
_entity.type
_entity.pdbx_description
1 polymer ?
#
loop_
_entity_poly.entity_id
_entity_poly.type
_entity_poly.pdbx_seq_one_letter_code
_entity_poly.pdbx_strand_id
1 'polypeptide(L)'
;MSALADPRIATLQNQAGSSGELDLPVGDGCFRINLRDENIALWQETFDQHTTADNLLLACEESNGDLKDTRLTWVVGSAIRTATASSPDAVGWLLTQLGVPTELTEAAISRCPGLGDDLVWAFYLERHGWLIATPVASVNP
;
A
#
# COMPACT_ATOMS: atom_id res chain seq x y z
N MET A 1 2.18 12.43 10.58
CA MET A 1 0.76 12.71 10.93
C MET A 1 -0.12 11.61 10.34
N SER A 2 -1.22 11.26 11.00
CA SER A 2 -2.11 10.19 10.54
C SER A 2 -2.67 10.49 9.14
N ALA A 3 -2.66 9.50 8.24
CA ALA A 3 -3.27 9.62 6.91
C ALA A 3 -4.77 9.95 6.96
N LEU A 4 -5.44 9.63 8.07
CA LEU A 4 -6.86 9.95 8.30
C LEU A 4 -7.15 11.46 8.29
N ALA A 5 -6.15 12.30 8.54
CA ALA A 5 -6.30 13.75 8.48
C ALA A 5 -6.26 14.31 7.05
N ASP A 6 -5.83 13.52 6.06
CA ASP A 6 -5.71 13.98 4.68
C ASP A 6 -7.10 13.98 3.99
N PRO A 7 -7.51 15.10 3.35
CA PRO A 7 -8.82 15.20 2.71
C PRO A 7 -9.03 14.22 1.56
N ARG A 8 -7.95 13.77 0.89
CA ARG A 8 -8.02 12.75 -0.17
C ARG A 8 -8.35 11.39 0.43
N ILE A 9 -7.82 11.07 1.61
CA ILE A 9 -8.16 9.84 2.34
C ILE A 9 -9.57 9.90 2.92
N ALA A 10 -9.98 11.04 3.48
CA ALA A 10 -11.36 11.24 3.91
C ALA A 10 -12.37 11.03 2.76
N THR A 11 -12.01 11.45 1.54
CA THR A 11 -12.82 11.21 0.34
C THR A 11 -12.96 9.71 0.04
N LEU A 12 -11.87 8.94 0.14
CA LEU A 12 -11.91 7.48 -0.02
C LEU A 12 -12.74 6.80 1.07
N GLN A 13 -12.62 7.23 2.33
CA GLN A 13 -13.43 6.70 3.44
C GLN A 13 -14.93 6.93 3.22
N ASN A 14 -15.30 8.12 2.73
CA ASN A 14 -16.69 8.41 2.38
C ASN A 14 -17.21 7.50 1.25
N GLN A 15 -16.37 7.17 0.27
CA GLN A 15 -16.72 6.22 -0.80
C GLN A 15 -16.88 4.79 -0.27
N ALA A 16 -16.02 4.38 0.67
CA ALA A 16 -16.06 3.05 1.28
C ALA A 16 -17.28 2.83 2.18
N GLY A 17 -17.82 3.93 2.73
CA GLY A 17 -18.96 3.91 3.64
C GLY A 17 -18.67 3.05 4.87
N SER A 18 -19.69 2.31 5.35
CA SER A 18 -19.58 1.52 6.58
C SER A 18 -18.68 0.28 6.47
N SER A 19 -18.28 -0.12 5.25
CA SER A 19 -17.39 -1.27 5.07
C SER A 19 -15.93 -0.94 5.43
N GLY A 20 -15.55 0.33 5.28
CA GLY A 20 -14.17 0.77 5.37
C GLY A 20 -13.27 0.17 4.28
N GLU A 21 -13.82 -0.42 3.22
CA GLU A 21 -13.05 -1.02 2.13
C GLU A 21 -13.62 -0.60 0.76
N LEU A 22 -12.73 -0.40 -0.22
CA LEU A 22 -13.09 -0.17 -1.61
C LEU A 22 -12.58 -1.32 -2.47
N ASP A 23 -13.50 -2.20 -2.86
CA ASP A 23 -13.20 -3.33 -3.73
C ASP A 23 -13.34 -2.89 -5.19
N LEU A 24 -12.24 -2.93 -5.93
CA LEU A 24 -12.15 -2.50 -7.32
C LEU A 24 -11.77 -3.70 -8.18
N PRO A 25 -12.74 -4.32 -8.89
CA PRO A 25 -12.45 -5.38 -9.83
C PRO A 25 -11.50 -4.90 -10.94
N VAL A 26 -10.45 -5.66 -11.21
CA VAL A 26 -9.41 -5.34 -12.19
C VAL A 26 -8.99 -6.63 -12.88
N GLY A 27 -9.35 -6.77 -14.17
CA GLY A 27 -9.17 -8.01 -14.90
C GLY A 27 -9.84 -9.19 -14.19
N ASP A 28 -9.08 -10.26 -13.97
CA ASP A 28 -9.50 -11.45 -13.21
C ASP A 28 -9.25 -11.30 -11.68
N GLY A 29 -8.66 -10.19 -11.25
CA GLY A 29 -8.31 -9.91 -9.85
C GLY A 29 -9.14 -8.80 -9.22
N CYS A 30 -8.71 -8.39 -8.03
CA CYS A 30 -9.29 -7.27 -7.30
C CYS A 30 -8.17 -6.43 -6.69
N PHE A 31 -8.28 -5.12 -6.85
CA PHE A 31 -7.53 -4.15 -6.10
C PHE A 31 -8.42 -3.59 -4.97
N ARG A 32 -8.01 -3.76 -3.72
CA ARG A 32 -8.76 -3.27 -2.56
C ARG A 32 -7.99 -2.14 -1.88
N ILE A 33 -8.69 -1.05 -1.58
CA ILE A 33 -8.19 -0.06 -0.64
C ILE A 33 -8.84 -0.33 0.71
N ASN A 34 -8.05 -0.76 1.69
CA ASN A 34 -8.50 -0.94 3.06
C ASN A 34 -8.30 0.35 3.84
N LEU A 35 -9.41 0.91 4.31
CA LEU A 35 -9.53 2.20 4.99
C LEU A 35 -10.08 2.06 6.41
N ARG A 36 -10.09 0.83 6.94
CA ARG A 36 -10.52 0.58 8.32
C ARG A 36 -9.50 1.16 9.28
N ASP A 37 -9.97 1.90 10.28
CA ASP A 37 -9.13 2.64 11.22
C ASP A 37 -8.14 1.71 11.92
N GLU A 38 -8.57 0.49 12.29
CA GLU A 38 -7.69 -0.50 12.94
C GLU A 38 -6.54 -0.98 12.04
N ASN A 39 -6.80 -1.10 10.74
CA ASN A 39 -5.79 -1.54 9.78
C ASN A 39 -4.82 -0.39 9.47
N ILE A 40 -5.33 0.84 9.34
CA ILE A 40 -4.49 2.03 9.20
C ILE A 40 -3.59 2.20 10.44
N ALA A 41 -4.14 2.06 11.65
CA ALA A 41 -3.38 2.16 12.89
C ALA A 41 -2.26 1.12 12.98
N LEU A 42 -2.52 -0.14 12.60
CA LEU A 42 -1.50 -1.19 12.58
C LEU A 42 -0.33 -0.85 11.65
N TRP A 43 -0.63 -0.35 10.45
CA TRP A 43 0.42 0.06 9.52
C TRP A 43 1.15 1.32 9.98
N GLN A 44 0.46 2.24 10.66
CA GLN A 44 1.09 3.42 11.27
C GLN A 44 2.05 3.03 12.38
N GLU A 45 1.65 2.15 13.29
CA GLU A 45 2.53 1.63 14.35
C GLU A 45 3.75 0.92 13.76
N THR A 46 3.57 0.20 12.66
CA THR A 46 4.67 -0.46 11.94
C THR A 46 5.58 0.57 11.27
N PHE A 47 5.02 1.62 10.69
CA PHE A 47 5.76 2.72 10.08
C PHE A 47 6.60 3.48 11.10
N ASP A 48 6.03 3.82 12.27
CA ASP A 48 6.69 4.57 13.34
C ASP A 48 7.87 3.81 13.97
N GLN A 49 7.93 2.47 13.81
CA GLN A 49 9.07 1.65 14.21
C GLN A 49 10.25 1.74 13.24
N HIS A 50 10.04 2.22 12.01
CA HIS A 50 11.09 2.43 11.02
C HIS A 50 11.62 3.86 11.11
N THR A 51 12.94 4.01 11.00
CA THR A 51 13.62 5.32 11.16
C THR A 51 13.86 6.04 9.83
N THR A 52 13.53 5.40 8.71
CA THR A 52 13.73 5.93 7.35
C THR A 52 12.47 6.64 6.85
N ALA A 53 12.66 7.73 6.10
CA ALA A 53 11.58 8.53 5.52
C ALA A 53 10.97 7.88 4.26
N ASP A 54 10.85 6.55 4.26
CA ASP A 54 10.31 5.79 3.13
C ASP A 54 8.81 6.07 2.95
N ASN A 55 8.34 6.05 1.70
CA ASN A 55 6.93 6.29 1.37
C ASN A 55 6.15 5.02 1.00
N LEU A 56 6.77 3.85 1.17
CA LEU A 56 6.12 2.55 0.98
C LEU A 56 6.43 1.61 2.13
N LEU A 57 5.41 0.84 2.52
CA LEU A 57 5.52 -0.37 3.33
C LEU A 57 5.06 -1.57 2.49
N LEU A 58 5.81 -2.66 2.55
CA LEU A 58 5.62 -3.82 1.69
C LEU A 58 5.66 -5.08 2.56
N ALA A 59 4.59 -5.88 2.53
CA ALA A 59 4.62 -7.23 3.09
C ALA A 59 5.35 -8.17 2.13
N CYS A 60 6.61 -8.50 2.43
CA CYS A 60 7.47 -9.32 1.58
C CYS A 60 7.65 -10.74 2.14
N GLU A 61 7.89 -11.71 1.25
CA GLU A 61 8.24 -13.08 1.65
C GLU A 61 9.57 -13.13 2.40
N GLU A 62 10.58 -12.41 1.89
CA GLU A 62 11.92 -12.39 2.45
C GLU A 62 12.22 -11.05 3.14
N SER A 63 12.93 -11.12 4.28
CA SER A 63 13.26 -9.95 5.11
C SER A 63 14.52 -9.20 4.67
N ASN A 64 15.31 -9.78 3.76
CA ASN A 64 16.64 -9.32 3.39
C ASN A 64 16.91 -9.50 1.88
N GLY A 65 18.07 -9.03 1.41
CA GLY A 65 18.40 -9.00 -0.02
C GLY A 65 17.77 -7.83 -0.78
N ASP A 66 17.97 -7.76 -2.09
CA ASP A 66 17.35 -6.72 -2.92
C ASP A 66 15.83 -6.94 -3.02
N LEU A 67 15.04 -5.86 -3.12
CA LEU A 67 13.58 -5.97 -3.24
C LEU A 67 13.13 -6.75 -4.49
N LYS A 68 13.89 -6.70 -5.58
CA LYS A 68 13.63 -7.47 -6.81
C LYS A 68 13.73 -8.99 -6.61
N ASP A 69 14.40 -9.44 -5.55
CA ASP A 69 14.67 -10.85 -5.28
C ASP A 69 13.63 -11.47 -4.32
N THR A 70 12.63 -10.70 -3.89
CA THR A 70 11.50 -11.16 -3.07
C THR A 70 10.17 -10.95 -3.81
N ARG A 71 9.09 -11.53 -3.29
CA ARG A 71 7.72 -11.25 -3.72
C ARG A 71 6.93 -10.51 -2.66
N LEU A 72 5.88 -9.81 -3.11
CA LEU A 72 4.83 -9.31 -2.24
C LEU A 72 3.96 -10.50 -1.79
N THR A 73 3.57 -10.51 -0.52
CA THR A 73 2.79 -11.61 0.08
C THR A 73 1.79 -11.07 1.09
N TRP A 74 1.10 -11.97 1.80
CA TRP A 74 0.14 -11.60 2.85
C TRP A 74 0.82 -11.22 4.15
N VAL A 75 0.19 -10.31 4.91
CA VAL A 75 0.79 -9.70 6.10
C VAL A 75 1.23 -10.71 7.16
N VAL A 76 0.40 -11.72 7.46
CA VAL A 76 0.68 -12.69 8.53
C VAL A 76 1.89 -13.55 8.21
N GLY A 77 2.98 -13.33 8.97
CA GLY A 77 4.26 -14.03 8.81
C GLY A 77 5.18 -13.44 7.75
N SER A 78 4.78 -12.34 7.11
CA SER A 78 5.64 -11.60 6.18
C SER A 78 6.70 -10.78 6.90
N ALA A 79 7.76 -10.45 6.17
CA ALA A 79 8.68 -9.40 6.54
C ALA A 79 8.15 -8.07 6.02
N ILE A 80 7.94 -7.11 6.92
CA ILE A 80 7.59 -5.75 6.52
C ILE A 80 8.87 -5.03 6.10
N ARG A 81 8.92 -4.61 4.84
CA ARG A 81 10.03 -3.86 4.25
C ARG A 81 9.58 -2.46 3.87
N THR A 82 10.47 -1.51 3.97
CA THR A 82 10.24 -0.14 3.50
C THR A 82 10.92 0.10 2.16
N ALA A 83 10.37 1.03 1.37
CA ALA A 83 10.98 1.51 0.15
C ALA A 83 10.62 2.96 -0.13
N THR A 84 11.50 3.67 -0.83
CA THR A 84 11.22 5.00 -1.37
C THR A 84 10.99 4.89 -2.87
N ALA A 85 9.89 5.47 -3.35
CA ALA A 85 9.61 5.69 -4.76
C ALA A 85 9.40 7.19 -5.02
N SER A 86 9.92 7.69 -6.13
CA SER A 86 9.86 9.12 -6.47
C SER A 86 8.69 9.53 -7.38
N SER A 87 7.83 8.58 -7.74
CA SER A 87 6.66 8.81 -8.58
C SER A 87 5.70 7.62 -8.50
N PRO A 88 4.41 7.80 -8.88
CA PRO A 88 3.48 6.68 -9.01
C PRO A 88 4.00 5.58 -9.95
N ASP A 89 4.60 5.95 -11.09
CA ASP A 89 5.16 4.99 -12.05
C ASP A 89 6.30 4.15 -11.44
N ALA A 90 7.14 4.77 -10.60
CA ALA A 90 8.19 4.05 -9.88
C ALA A 90 7.59 3.04 -8.88
N VAL A 91 6.46 3.37 -8.24
CA VAL A 91 5.72 2.41 -7.40
C VAL A 91 5.18 1.25 -8.24
N GLY A 92 4.53 1.53 -9.37
CA GLY A 92 4.00 0.47 -10.23
C GLY A 92 5.08 -0.48 -10.75
N TRP A 93 6.24 0.07 -11.14
CA TRP A 93 7.40 -0.73 -11.53
C TRP A 93 7.90 -1.62 -10.39
N LEU A 94 8.01 -1.07 -9.17
CA LEU A 94 8.41 -1.84 -7.99
C LEU A 94 7.41 -2.95 -7.66
N LEU A 95 6.10 -2.67 -7.66
CA LEU A 95 5.07 -3.68 -7.42
C LEU A 95 5.11 -4.80 -8.48
N THR A 96 5.37 -4.45 -9.74
CA THR A 96 5.55 -5.43 -10.83
C THR A 96 6.76 -6.32 -10.58
N GLN A 97 7.89 -5.76 -10.14
CA GLN A 97 9.09 -6.54 -9.74
C GLN A 97 8.75 -7.53 -8.62
N LEU A 98 7.94 -7.11 -7.65
CA LEU A 98 7.48 -7.93 -6.53
C LEU A 98 6.43 -8.99 -6.92
N GLY A 99 6.11 -9.13 -8.22
CA GLY A 99 5.22 -10.17 -8.74
C GLY A 99 3.74 -9.79 -8.79
N VAL A 100 3.41 -8.51 -8.59
CA VAL A 100 2.04 -8.02 -8.76
C VAL A 100 1.71 -7.88 -10.26
N PRO A 101 0.56 -8.40 -10.73
CA PRO A 101 0.11 -8.22 -12.11
C PRO A 101 0.03 -6.75 -12.52
N THR A 102 0.43 -6.44 -13.76
CA THR A 102 0.47 -5.05 -14.29
C THR A 102 -0.85 -4.31 -14.12
N GLU A 103 -1.98 -4.96 -14.43
CA GLU A 103 -3.31 -4.35 -14.30
C GLU A 103 -3.61 -3.87 -12.87
N LEU A 104 -3.19 -4.64 -11.85
CA LEU A 104 -3.33 -4.25 -10.45
C LEU A 104 -2.37 -3.13 -10.07
N THR A 105 -1.17 -3.08 -10.64
CA THR A 105 -0.23 -1.97 -10.43
C THR A 105 -0.74 -0.66 -11.04
N GLU A 106 -1.35 -0.72 -12.22
CA GLU A 106 -1.99 0.45 -12.87
C GLU A 106 -3.19 0.94 -12.06
N ALA A 107 -3.98 0.02 -11.50
CA ALA A 107 -5.06 0.36 -10.59
C ALA A 107 -4.54 1.07 -9.33
N ALA A 108 -3.46 0.59 -8.72
CA ALA A 108 -2.84 1.25 -7.58
C ALA A 108 -2.40 2.69 -7.92
N ILE A 109 -1.71 2.87 -9.05
CA ILE A 109 -1.29 4.20 -9.55
C ILE A 109 -2.51 5.14 -9.70
N SER A 110 -3.59 4.64 -10.28
CA SER A 110 -4.78 5.46 -10.55
C SER A 110 -5.60 5.78 -9.31
N ARG A 111 -5.52 4.98 -8.25
CA ARG A 111 -6.50 4.97 -7.15
C ARG A 111 -5.92 5.33 -5.79
N CYS A 112 -4.60 5.30 -5.64
CA CYS A 112 -3.90 5.76 -4.45
C CYS A 112 -3.47 7.23 -4.61
N PRO A 113 -4.21 8.20 -4.04
CA PRO A 113 -3.77 9.59 -4.04
C PRO A 113 -2.41 9.75 -3.34
N GLY A 114 -1.59 10.68 -3.82
CA GLY A 114 -0.29 10.99 -3.22
C GLY A 114 0.76 9.87 -3.32
N LEU A 115 0.48 8.81 -4.09
CA LEU A 115 1.36 7.65 -4.21
C LEU A 115 2.72 8.03 -4.81
N GLY A 116 3.82 7.69 -4.13
CA GLY A 116 5.17 8.04 -4.57
C GLY A 116 5.49 9.53 -4.45
N ASP A 117 4.66 10.29 -3.73
CA ASP A 117 4.82 11.73 -3.49
C ASP A 117 4.69 12.02 -1.98
N ASP A 118 3.54 12.50 -1.54
CA ASP A 118 3.32 13.06 -0.21
C ASP A 118 2.57 12.14 0.76
N LEU A 119 2.11 10.97 0.31
CA LEU A 119 1.46 9.95 1.15
C LEU A 119 2.22 8.63 1.18
N VAL A 120 2.32 8.07 2.39
CA VAL A 120 2.85 6.73 2.65
C VAL A 120 1.74 5.71 2.42
N TRP A 121 2.05 4.67 1.64
CA TRP A 121 1.12 3.58 1.35
C TRP A 121 1.73 2.21 1.73
N ALA A 122 0.92 1.37 2.35
CA ALA A 122 1.25 -0.03 2.59
C ALA A 122 0.62 -0.92 1.52
N PHE A 123 1.37 -1.91 1.03
CA PHE A 123 0.89 -2.90 0.07
C PHE A 123 1.15 -4.32 0.54
N TYR A 124 0.19 -5.20 0.26
CA TYR A 124 0.30 -6.64 0.47
C TYR A 124 -0.63 -7.41 -0.47
N LEU A 125 -0.43 -8.71 -0.60
CA LEU A 125 -1.35 -9.60 -1.31
C LEU A 125 -2.21 -10.40 -0.34
N GLU A 126 -3.48 -10.65 -0.66
CA GLU A 126 -4.22 -11.74 -0.02
C GLU A 126 -3.94 -13.08 -0.70
N ARG A 127 -4.29 -14.19 -0.04
CA ARG A 127 -4.05 -15.56 -0.54
C ARG A 127 -4.62 -15.84 -1.94
N HIS A 128 -5.66 -15.11 -2.34
CA HIS A 128 -6.31 -15.24 -3.65
C HIS A 128 -5.72 -14.27 -4.70
N GLY A 129 -4.60 -13.61 -4.41
CA GLY A 129 -3.90 -12.71 -5.32
C GLY A 129 -4.44 -11.29 -5.39
N TRP A 130 -5.31 -10.90 -4.45
CA TRP A 130 -5.84 -9.53 -4.40
C TRP A 130 -4.76 -8.59 -3.89
N LEU A 131 -4.53 -7.49 -4.63
CA LEU A 131 -3.63 -6.44 -4.17
C LEU A 131 -4.39 -5.54 -3.21
N ILE A 132 -3.87 -5.42 -1.99
CA ILE A 132 -4.44 -4.56 -0.98
C ILE A 132 -3.52 -3.37 -0.76
N ALA A 133 -4.11 -2.17 -0.73
CA ALA A 133 -3.44 -0.93 -0.37
C ALA A 133 -4.06 -0.35 0.91
N THR A 134 -3.23 0.24 1.76
CA THR A 134 -3.69 0.96 2.95
C THR A 134 -2.93 2.27 3.07
N PRO A 135 -3.60 3.42 3.17
CA PRO A 135 -2.92 4.68 3.42
C PRO A 135 -2.42 4.70 4.86
N VAL A 136 -1.20 5.19 5.07
CA VAL A 136 -0.52 5.08 6.36
C VAL A 136 -0.32 6.44 6.99
N ALA A 137 0.44 7.32 6.35
CA ALA A 137 0.77 8.64 6.88
C ALA A 137 1.00 9.64 5.75
N SER A 138 1.10 10.92 6.10
CA SER A 138 1.66 11.94 5.20
C SER A 138 3.18 12.05 5.43
N VAL A 139 3.95 12.11 4.33
CA VAL A 139 5.43 12.12 4.34
C VAL A 139 5.97 13.48 4.84
N ASN A 140 5.26 14.58 4.61
CA ASN A 140 5.49 15.91 5.21
C ASN A 140 4.21 16.77 5.08
N PRO A 141 3.79 17.54 6.11
CA PRO A 141 2.75 18.56 5.96
C PRO A 141 3.21 19.85 5.27
#